data_AF-A0A1H1H8G2-F1
#
_entry.id   AF-A0A1H1H8G2-F1
#
_cell.length_a   1.000
_cell.length_b   1.000
_cell.length_c   1.000
_cell.angle_alpha   90.00
_cell.angle_beta   90.00
_cell.angle_gamma   90.00
#
_symmetry.space_group_name_H-M   'P 1'
#
loop_
_entity.id
_entity.type
_entity.pdbx_description
1 polymer ?
#
loop_
_entity_poly.entity_id
_entity_poly.type
_entity_poly.pdbx_seq_one_letter_code
_entity_poly.pdbx_strand_id
1 'polypeptide(L)' 'MDDDFLCYSAHFELPAGVRLPQDTYRVSAPNGAAWDLLATPTRPAASGVGTMCIVIHCAKPRETASPETIDPGRA' A
#
# COMPACT_ATOMS: atom_id res chain seq x y z
N MET A 1 -0.01 15.81 -6.61
CA MET A 1 -0.09 14.36 -6.36
C MET A 1 -0.02 13.77 -7.74
N ASP A 2 1.08 13.12 -8.10
CA ASP A 2 1.24 12.60 -9.46
C ASP A 2 0.25 11.46 -9.68
N ASP A 3 -0.43 11.49 -10.83
CA ASP A 3 -1.38 10.44 -11.23
C ASP A 3 -0.70 9.10 -11.47
N ASP A 4 0.61 8.98 -11.31
CA ASP A 4 1.37 7.75 -11.47
C ASP A 4 1.38 6.86 -10.22
N PHE A 5 0.80 7.31 -9.11
CA PHE A 5 0.80 6.57 -7.85
C PHE A 5 -0.61 6.19 -7.37
N LEU A 6 -0.68 5.06 -6.65
CA LEU A 6 -1.83 4.65 -5.84
C LEU A 6 -1.47 4.85 -4.37
N CYS A 7 -2.42 5.36 -3.61
CA CYS A 7 -2.33 5.52 -2.17
C CYS A 7 -3.36 4.60 -1.52
N TYR A 8 -2.89 3.69 -0.67
CA TYR A 8 -3.72 2.80 0.13
C TYR A 8 -3.59 3.17 1.60
N SER A 9 -4.67 2.98 2.36
CA SER A 9 -4.63 3.09 3.81
C SER A 9 -5.44 1.99 4.49
N ALA A 10 -4.98 1.59 5.67
CA ALA A 10 -5.66 0.62 6.52
C ALA A 10 -5.57 1.06 7.98
N HIS A 11 -6.66 0.88 8.73
CA HIS A 11 -6.73 1.22 10.14
C HIS A 11 -6.88 -0.04 10.99
N PHE A 12 -6.11 -0.12 12.06
CA PHE A 12 -6.08 -1.27 12.97
C PHE A 12 -6.27 -0.80 14.40
N GLU A 13 -7.18 -1.44 15.13
CA GLU A 13 -7.19 -1.36 16.59
C GLU A 13 -6.04 -2.21 17.14
N LEU A 14 -5.33 -1.66 18.12
CA LEU A 14 -4.27 -2.37 18.83
C LEU A 14 -4.85 -3.14 20.01
N PRO A 15 -4.22 -4.27 20.39
CA PRO A 15 -4.56 -4.95 21.63
C PRO A 15 -4.49 -4.00 22.85
N ALA A 16 -5.30 -4.28 23.87
CA ALA A 16 -5.35 -3.46 25.07
C ALA A 16 -3.96 -3.31 25.71
N GLY A 17 -3.62 -2.09 26.11
CA GLY A 17 -2.32 -1.76 26.70
C GLY A 17 -1.16 -1.62 25.71
N VAL A 18 -1.33 -1.99 24.44
CA VAL A 18 -0.28 -1.82 23.42
C VAL A 18 -0.22 -0.35 22.98
N ARG A 19 1.01 0.15 22.87
CA ARG A 19 1.35 1.46 22.33
C ARG A 19 2.58 1.28 21.45
N LEU A 20 2.45 1.61 20.17
CA LEU A 20 3.54 1.59 19.21
C LEU A 20 3.90 3.02 18.82
N PRO A 21 5.19 3.32 18.59
CA PRO A 21 5.58 4.60 18.00
C PRO A 21 5.18 4.64 16.51
N GLN A 22 5.34 5.80 15.90
CA GLN A 22 5.38 5.88 14.45
C GLN A 22 6.65 5.19 13.93
N ASP A 23 6.51 4.37 12.89
CA ASP A 23 7.64 3.68 12.27
C ASP A 23 7.34 3.32 10.81
N THR A 24 8.38 2.96 10.06
CA THR A 24 8.29 2.52 8.66
C THR A 24 8.70 1.06 8.53
N TYR A 25 7.83 0.24 7.94
CA TYR A 25 8.06 -1.19 7.77
C TYR A 25 8.20 -1.55 6.29
N ARG A 26 9.17 -2.40 5.97
CA ARG A 26 9.35 -2.98 4.63
C ARG A 26 8.59 -4.30 4.54
N VAL A 27 7.58 -4.38 3.68
CA VAL A 27 6.86 -5.64 3.39
C VAL A 27 7.24 -6.13 1.99
N SER A 28 7.62 -7.40 1.87
CA SER A 28 8.00 -8.00 0.60
C SER A 28 7.11 -9.21 0.29
N ALA A 29 6.72 -9.34 -0.97
CA ALA A 29 5.98 -10.48 -1.50
C ALA A 29 6.94 -11.46 -2.19
N PRO A 30 6.60 -12.77 -2.28
CA PRO A 30 7.45 -13.78 -2.92
C PRO A 30 7.79 -13.50 -4.39
N ASN A 31 6.98 -12.70 -5.08
CA ASN A 31 7.24 -12.28 -6.46
C ASN A 31 8.27 -11.14 -6.58
N GLY A 32 8.93 -10.77 -5.48
CA GLY A 32 9.94 -9.71 -5.44
C GLY A 32 9.39 -8.29 -5.32
N ALA A 33 8.06 -8.11 -5.34
CA ALA A 33 7.46 -6.82 -5.06
C ALA A 33 7.63 -6.47 -3.58
N ALA A 34 7.87 -5.19 -3.29
CA ALA A 34 8.04 -4.76 -1.90
C ALA A 34 7.66 -3.29 -1.72
N TRP A 35 7.11 -3.00 -0.54
CA TRP A 35 6.49 -1.73 -0.20
C TRP A 35 6.99 -1.23 1.14
N ASP A 36 7.06 0.09 1.27
CA ASP A 36 7.34 0.76 2.52
C ASP A 36 6.00 1.23 3.11
N LEU A 37 5.72 0.79 4.32
CA LEU A 37 4.49 1.02 5.06
C LEU A 37 4.79 2.03 6.16
N LEU A 38 4.22 3.23 6.08
CA LEU A 38 4.27 4.18 7.18
C LEU A 38 3.16 3.84 8.17
N ALA A 39 3.54 3.38 9.36
CA ALA A 39 2.63 3.11 10.45
C ALA A 39 2.61 4.29 11.42
N THR A 40 1.47 4.98 11.52
CA THR A 40 1.31 6.17 12.35
C THR A 40 0.25 5.94 13.43
N PRO A 41 0.56 6.24 14.70
CA PRO A 41 -0.44 6.26 15.74
C PRO A 41 -1.50 7.32 15.51
N THR A 42 -2.76 6.92 15.66
CA THR A 42 -3.91 7.79 15.49
C THR A 42 -4.71 7.90 16.79
N ARG A 43 -5.78 8.70 16.76
CA ARG A 43 -6.66 8.90 17.91
C ARG A 43 -7.23 7.56 18.38
N PRO A 44 -7.11 7.20 19.67
CA PRO A 44 -7.70 5.98 20.22
C PRO A 44 -9.19 5.84 19.88
N ALA A 45 -9.65 4.60 19.73
CA ALA A 45 -11.07 4.32 19.54
C ALA A 45 -11.88 4.74 20.77
N ALA A 46 -13.21 4.80 20.63
CA ALA A 46 -14.10 5.17 21.74
C ALA A 46 -13.97 4.23 22.96
N SER A 47 -13.59 2.97 22.74
CA SER A 47 -13.28 1.99 23.79
C SER A 47 -11.96 2.27 24.53
N GLY A 48 -11.16 3.24 24.08
CA GLY A 48 -9.87 3.61 24.66
C GLY A 48 -8.68 2.81 24.15
N VAL A 49 -8.89 1.84 23.24
CA VAL A 49 -7.79 1.09 22.62
C VAL A 49 -7.03 1.97 21.63
N GLY A 50 -5.70 1.76 21.55
CA GLY A 50 -4.87 2.48 20.59
C GLY A 50 -5.19 2.06 19.16
N THR A 51 -4.90 2.91 18.18
CA THR A 51 -5.25 2.69 16.77
C THR A 51 -4.11 3.09 15.84
N MET A 52 -3.65 2.20 14.97
CA MET A 52 -2.67 2.51 13.92
C MET A 52 -3.36 2.79 12.59
N CYS A 53 -2.87 3.80 11.87
CA CYS A 53 -3.09 3.95 10.44
C CYS A 53 -1.82 3.53 9.70
N ILE A 54 -1.97 2.64 8.73
CA ILE A 54 -0.92 2.26 7.78
C ILE A 54 -1.20 2.98 6.47
N VAL A 55 -0.20 3.65 5.92
CA VAL A 55 -0.25 4.25 4.59
C VAL A 55 0.79 3.61 3.68
N ILE A 56 0.38 3.30 2.45
CA ILE A 56 1.22 2.68 1.41
C ILE A 56 1.10 3.51 0.14
N HIS A 57 2.23 3.92 -0.42
CA HIS A 57 2.30 4.51 -1.74
C HIS A 57 2.97 3.52 -2.69
N CYS A 58 2.35 3.23 -3.82
CA CYS A 58 2.97 2.41 -4.85
C CYS A 58 2.74 3.01 -6.24
N ALA A 59 3.66 2.80 -7.16
CA ALA A 59 3.45 3.17 -8.55
C ALA A 59 2.23 2.40 -9.10
N LYS A 60 1.44 3.06 -9.94
CA LYS A 60 0.40 2.39 -10.72
C LYS A 60 1.07 1.31 -11.58
N PRO A 61 0.45 0.12 -11.72
CA PRO A 61 0.90 -0.83 -12.70
C PRO A 61 0.95 -0.14 -14.06
N ARG A 62 2.10 -0.18 -14.73
CA ARG A 62 2.16 0.31 -16.11
C ARG A 62 1.25 -0.61 -16.92
N GLU A 63 0.21 -0.05 -17.51
CA GLU A 63 -0.63 -0.78 -18.43
C GLU A 63 0.30 -1.32 -19.53
N THR A 64 0.42 -2.64 -19.60
CA THR A 64 1.27 -3.24 -20.63
C THR A 64 0.46 -3.12 -21.91
N ALA A 65 0.94 -2.33 -22.87
CA ALA A 65 0.29 -2.23 -24.17
C ALA A 65 0.00 -3.64 -24.67
N SER A 66 -1.28 -3.92 -24.96
CA SER A 66 -1.71 -5.18 -25.55
C SER A 66 -0.77 -5.52 -26.70
N PRO A 67 -0.32 -6.78 -26.84
CA PRO A 67 0.52 -7.16 -27.97
C PRO A 67 -0.24 -6.78 -29.25
N GLU A 68 0.37 -5.87 -30.01
CA GLU A 68 -0.11 -5.39 -31.29
C GLU A 68 -0.48 -6.63 -32.12
N THR A 69 -1.76 -6.76 -32.46
CA THR A 69 -2.24 -7.79 -33.39
C THR A 69 -1.46 -7.62 -34.68
N ILE A 70 -0.46 -8.48 -34.91
CA ILE A 70 0.23 -8.57 -36.19
C ILE A 70 -0.82 -8.93 -37.23
N ASP A 71 -1.18 -7.98 -38.09
CA ASP A 71 -2.05 -8.21 -39.25
C ASP A 71 -1.28 -9.06 -40.28
N PRO A 72 -1.69 -10.31 -40.57
CA PRO A 72 -1.00 -11.19 -41.52
C PRO A 72 -1.42 -10.91 -42.98
N GLY A 73 -1.62 -9.64 -43.33
CA GLY A 73 -2.28 -9.20 -44.56
C GLY A 73 -1.41 -8.39 -45.53
N ARG A 74 -0.16 -8.79 -45.81
CA ARG A 74 0.56 -8.29 -46.99
C ARG A 74 1.56 -9.32 -47.52
N ALA A 75 1.08 -10.14 -48.46
CA ALA A 75 1.89 -10.87 -49.42
C ALA A 75 1.90 -10.12 -50.75
#